data_AF-A0A818F4P1-F1
#
_entry.id   AF-A0A818F4P1-F1
#
_cell.length_a   1.000
_cell.length_b   1.000
_cell.length_c   1.000
_cell.angle_alpha   90.00
_cell.angle_beta   90.00
_cell.angle_gamma   90.00
#
_symmetry.space_group_name_H-M   'P 1'
#
loop_
_entity.id
_entity.type
_entity.pdbx_description
1 polymer ?
#
loop_
_entity_poly.entity_id
_entity_poly.type
_entity_poly.pdbx_seq_one_letter_code
_entity_poly.pdbx_strand_id
1 'polypeptide(L)' 'MAGTQFKVISCLTQGDLHIIQLEETIPPLPLVQPPPKPMPSPIKPMPI' A
#
# COMPACT_ATOMS: atom_id res chain seq x y z
N MET A 1 11.42 -2.97 14.91
CA MET A 1 10.12 -3.45 15.39
C MET A 1 9.06 -3.08 14.38
N ALA A 2 8.23 -4.01 13.92
CA ALA A 2 7.07 -3.69 13.09
C ALA A 2 5.92 -3.32 14.04
N GLY A 3 5.45 -2.07 13.98
CA GLY A 3 4.29 -1.64 14.77
C GLY A 3 3.00 -2.08 14.09
N THR A 4 2.13 -2.77 14.82
CA THR A 4 0.77 -3.08 14.34
C THR A 4 -0.03 -1.77 14.26
N GLN A 5 -0.72 -1.56 13.13
CA GLN A 5 -1.57 -0.39 12.92
C GLN A 5 -3.03 -0.76 13.17
N PHE A 6 -3.76 0.12 13.83
CA PHE A 6 -5.19 -0.05 14.11
C PHE A 6 -5.96 1.19 13.67
N LYS A 7 -7.19 0.99 13.19
CA LYS A 7 -8.17 2.03 12.87
C LYS A 7 -9.27 2.04 13.94
N VAL A 8 -9.60 3.22 14.44
CA VAL A 8 -10.76 3.39 15.33
C VAL A 8 -12.04 3.30 14.50
N ILE A 9 -12.94 2.39 14.87
CA ILE A 9 -14.21 2.17 14.17
C ILE A 9 -15.43 2.55 15.00
N SER A 10 -15.30 2.59 16.33
CA SER A 10 -16.37 3.03 17.23
C SER A 10 -15.81 3.56 18.53
N CYS A 11 -16.55 4.48 19.16
CA CYS A 11 -16.27 4.99 20.48
C CYS A 11 -17.57 5.04 21.31
N LEU A 12 -17.52 4.49 22.52
CA LEU A 12 -18.59 4.58 23.50
C LEU A 12 -18.02 5.21 24.77
N THR A 13 -18.71 6.23 25.29
CA THR A 13 -18.36 6.87 26.56
C THR A 13 -19.55 6.78 27.51
N GLN A 14 -19.31 6.31 28.74
CA GLN A 14 -20.30 6.21 29.80
C GLN A 14 -19.68 6.65 31.13
N GLY A 15 -19.93 7.89 31.55
CA GLY A 15 -19.24 8.49 32.70
C GLY A 15 -17.73 8.57 32.45
N ASP A 16 -16.94 7.98 33.35
CA ASP A 16 -15.48 7.89 33.24
C ASP A 16 -15.00 6.68 32.42
N LEU A 17 -15.92 5.82 31.94
CA LEU A 17 -15.58 4.67 31.12
C LEU A 17 -15.54 5.05 29.64
N HIS A 18 -14.40 4.78 29.01
CA HIS A 18 -14.20 4.93 27.57
C HIS A 18 -13.90 3.57 26.93
N ILE A 19 -14.75 3.17 25.98
CA ILE A 19 -14.57 1.95 25.19
C ILE A 19 -14.29 2.37 23.75
N ILE A 20 -13.16 1.94 23.20
CA ILE A 20 -12.76 2.19 21.82
C ILE A 20 -12.72 0.86 21.08
N GLN A 21 -13.46 0.76 19.98
CA GLN A 21 -13.39 -0.38 19.09
C GLN A 21 -12.34 -0.13 18.01
N LEU A 22 -11.41 -1.07 17.88
CA LEU A 22 -10.29 -1.01 16.94
C LEU A 22 -10.40 -2.12 15.91
N GLU A 23 -10.07 -1.81 14.66
CA GLU A 23 -9.89 -2.76 13.57
C GLU A 23 -8.40 -2.78 13.19
N GLU A 24 -7.78 -3.95 13.12
CA GLU A 24 -6.39 -4.06 12.68
C GLU A 24 -6.28 -3.72 11.20
N THR A 25 -5.34 -2.85 10.85
CA THR A 25 -5.10 -2.42 9.47
C THR A 25 -3.81 -3.01 8.94
N ILE A 26 -3.90 -3.68 7.81
CA ILE A 26 -2.74 -4.14 7.05
C ILE A 26 -2.33 -3.02 6.09
N PRO A 27 -1.08 -2.54 6.13
CA PRO A 27 -0.62 -1.53 5.19
C PRO A 27 -0.71 -2.07 3.75
N PRO A 28 -1.07 -1.23 2.77
CA PRO A 28 -1.14 -1.65 1.39
C PRO A 28 0.23 -2.12 0.92
N LEU A 29 0.26 -3.21 0.14
CA LEU A 29 1.48 -3.66 -0.51
C LEU A 29 1.95 -2.57 -1.49
N PRO A 30 3.27 -2.31 -1.57
CA PRO A 30 3.81 -1.41 -2.58
C PRO A 30 3.35 -1.88 -3.97
N LEU A 31 2.81 -0.97 -4.77
CA LEU A 31 2.51 -1.25 -6.16
C LEU A 31 3.83 -1.51 -6.89
N VAL A 32 4.15 -2.78 -7.14
CA VAL A 32 5.31 -3.15 -7.96
C VAL A 32 5.02 -2.65 -9.37
N GLN A 33 5.75 -1.63 -9.82
CA GLN A 33 5.67 -1.22 -11.21
C GLN A 33 6.26 -2.34 -12.08
N PRO A 34 5.59 -2.73 -13.18
CA PRO A 34 6.18 -3.66 -14.12
C PRO A 34 7.49 -3.08 -14.66
N PRO A 35 8.50 -3.92 -14.96
CA PRO A 35 9.74 -3.45 -15.52
C PRO A 35 9.46 -2.68 -16.82
N PRO A 36 10.20 -1.58 -17.09
CA PRO A 36 10.03 -0.82 -18.32
C PRO A 36 10.20 -1.76 -19.53
N LYS A 37 9.29 -1.64 -20.50
CA LYS A 37 9.38 -2.41 -21.75
C LYS A 37 10.75 -2.20 -22.38
N PRO A 38 11.39 -3.25 -22.92
CA PRO A 38 12.61 -3.09 -23.71
C PRO A 38 12.36 -2.07 -24.81
N MET A 39 13.19 -1.01 -24.87
CA MET A 39 13.17 -0.11 -26.01
C MET A 39 13.52 -0.93 -27.27
N PRO A 40 12.78 -0.75 -28.38
CA PRO A 40 13.14 -1.40 -29.62
C PRO A 40 14.53 -0.96 -30.03
N SER A 41 15.40 -1.94 -30.28
CA SER A 41 16.75 -1.69 -30.80
C SER A 41 16.67 -0.88 -32.09
N PRO A 42 17.60 0.06 -32.33
CA PRO A 42 17.64 0.82 -33.57
C PRO A 42 17.64 -0.13 -34.76
N ILE A 43 16.70 0.06 -35.69
CA ILE A 43 16.65 -0.70 -36.94
C ILE A 43 17.98 -0.47 -37.64
N LYS A 44 18.79 -1.53 -37.79
CA LYS A 44 20.03 -1.48 -38.54
C LYS A 44 19.67 -1.12 -40.00
N PRO A 45 20.24 -0.05 -40.58
CA PRO A 45 19.98 0.27 -41.97
C PRO A 45 20.40 -0.91 -42.86
N MET A 46 19.51 -1.33 -43.75
CA MET A 46 19.84 -2.29 -44.81
C MET A 46 20.90 -1.66 -45.72
N PRO A 47 22.02 -2.37 -46.02
CA PRO A 47 22.97 -1.89 -47.00
C PRO A 47 22.31 -1.88 -48.39
N ILE A 48 22.48 -0.75 -49.09
CA ILE A 48 22.06 -0.53 -50.49
C ILE A 48 23.11 -1.14 -51.41
#